data_AF-A0A848ZGV8-F1
#
_entry.id   AF-A0A848ZGV8-F1
#
_cell.length_a   1.000
_cell.length_b   1.000
_cell.length_c   1.000
_cell.angle_alpha   90.00
_cell.angle_beta   90.00
_cell.angle_gamma   90.00
#
_symmetry.space_group_name_H-M   'P 1'
#
loop_
_entity.id
_entity.type
_entity.pdbx_description
1 polymer ?
#
loop_
_entity_poly.entity_id
_entity_poly.type
_entity_poly.pdbx_seq_one_letter_code
_entity_poly.pdbx_strand_id
1 'polypeptide(L)'
;MRDESDKRRETKVLTKEKLDLQQLFKAPEVGLSVAGQSVTRTDALSKVTGKLMFGADFSQEGFLHGKILRSPHPHALIKSIDVAKAKRLPGVAAALTARDVPGRNGFGAIIPD
;
A
#
# COMPACT_ATOMS: atom_id res chain seq x y z
N MET A 1 43.13 21.16 -10.08
CA MET A 1 44.40 20.60 -9.57
C MET A 1 44.02 19.83 -8.30
N ARG A 2 44.13 18.51 -8.39
CA ARG A 2 43.73 17.40 -7.49
C ARG A 2 43.32 17.75 -6.05
N ASP A 3 42.09 17.34 -5.69
CA ASP A 3 41.66 17.07 -4.32
C ASP A 3 41.82 15.56 -4.08
N GLU A 4 42.86 15.19 -3.35
CA GLU A 4 43.28 13.81 -3.08
C GLU A 4 42.92 13.49 -1.63
N SER A 5 41.88 12.69 -1.40
CA SER A 5 41.89 11.57 -0.43
C SER A 5 40.50 10.98 -0.21
N ASP A 6 40.03 10.24 -1.21
CA ASP A 6 39.04 9.18 -1.08
C ASP A 6 39.62 8.06 -0.18
N LYS A 7 39.59 8.26 1.14
CA LYS A 7 39.89 7.19 2.11
C LYS A 7 38.58 6.51 2.50
N ARG A 8 38.02 5.71 1.59
CA ARG A 8 37.03 4.70 1.97
C ARG A 8 37.68 3.80 3.02
N ARG A 9 37.11 3.78 4.22
CA ARG A 9 37.54 2.90 5.30
C ARG A 9 37.39 1.46 4.84
N GLU A 10 38.51 0.80 4.51
CA GLU A 10 38.57 -0.65 4.35
C GLU A 10 38.14 -1.28 5.68
N THR A 11 36.89 -1.72 5.73
CA THR A 11 36.37 -2.41 6.92
C THR A 11 36.86 -3.85 6.83
N LYS A 12 37.97 -4.14 7.52
CA LYS A 12 38.58 -5.48 7.55
C LYS A 12 37.73 -6.38 8.44
N VAL A 13 36.80 -7.12 7.84
CA VAL A 13 35.99 -8.13 8.53
C VAL A 13 36.91 -9.27 8.97
N LEU A 14 37.14 -9.40 10.27
CA LEU A 14 38.01 -10.42 10.86
C LEU A 14 37.24 -11.74 11.03
N THR A 15 37.19 -12.57 9.98
CA THR A 15 36.75 -13.97 10.11
C THR A 15 37.95 -14.86 10.47
N LYS A 16 37.75 -15.89 11.29
CA LYS A 16 38.81 -16.85 11.71
C LYS A 16 39.47 -17.56 10.54
N GLU A 17 38.75 -17.73 9.44
CA GLU A 17 39.23 -18.28 8.19
C GLU A 17 39.01 -17.26 7.07
N LYS A 18 39.91 -17.26 6.08
CA LYS A 18 39.80 -16.39 4.90
C LYS A 18 38.58 -16.84 4.12
N LEU A 19 37.48 -16.10 4.24
CA LEU A 19 36.23 -16.40 3.56
C LEU A 19 36.47 -16.30 2.05
N ASP A 20 36.47 -17.45 1.37
CA ASP A 20 36.52 -17.47 -0.08
C ASP A 20 35.16 -16.99 -0.62
N LEU A 21 35.12 -15.72 -1.00
CA LEU A 21 33.92 -15.09 -1.56
C LEU A 21 33.40 -15.85 -2.79
N GLN A 22 34.27 -16.57 -3.53
CA GLN A 22 33.84 -17.36 -4.68
C GLN A 22 32.92 -18.53 -4.27
N GLN A 23 33.07 -19.06 -3.06
CA GLN A 23 32.23 -20.16 -2.56
C GLN A 23 30.84 -19.69 -2.14
N LEU A 24 30.71 -18.44 -1.66
CA LEU A 24 29.42 -17.87 -1.25
C LEU A 24 28.53 -17.48 -2.43
N PHE A 25 29.12 -17.15 -3.58
CA PHE A 25 28.39 -16.79 -4.80
C PHE A 25 28.22 -17.95 -5.77
N LYS A 26 28.55 -19.19 -5.38
CA LYS A 26 28.34 -20.36 -6.21
C LYS A 26 26.84 -20.67 -6.31
N ALA A 27 26.16 -19.93 -7.17
CA ALA A 27 24.80 -20.22 -7.58
C ALA A 27 24.76 -21.64 -8.16
N PRO A 28 23.68 -22.41 -7.93
CA PRO A 28 23.54 -23.72 -8.58
C PRO A 28 23.70 -23.56 -10.10
N GLU A 29 24.47 -24.46 -10.73
CA GLU A 29 24.64 -24.52 -12.20
C GLU A 29 23.35 -24.92 -12.95
N VAL A 30 22.25 -25.11 -12.22
CA VAL A 30 20.94 -25.22 -12.83
C VAL A 30 20.57 -23.83 -13.34
N GLY A 31 20.73 -23.63 -14.65
CA GLY A 31 20.34 -22.41 -15.33
C GLY A 31 18.93 -22.02 -14.89
N LEU A 32 18.82 -20.90 -14.18
CA LEU A 32 17.52 -20.36 -13.79
C LEU A 32 16.77 -20.06 -15.08
N SER A 33 15.66 -20.77 -15.32
CA SER A 33 14.96 -20.71 -16.60
C SER A 33 14.49 -19.30 -16.98
N VAL A 34 14.23 -18.46 -15.97
CA VAL A 34 13.63 -17.12 -16.15
C VAL A 34 14.27 -16.02 -15.29
N ALA A 35 15.11 -16.36 -14.30
CA ALA A 35 15.67 -15.35 -13.41
C ALA A 35 16.69 -14.48 -14.17
N GLY A 36 16.57 -13.16 -14.04
CA GLY A 36 17.40 -12.20 -14.77
C GLY A 36 16.95 -11.91 -16.20
N GLN A 37 15.89 -12.57 -16.70
CA GLN A 37 15.35 -12.32 -18.03
C GLN A 37 14.21 -11.29 -17.99
N SER A 38 14.07 -10.52 -19.08
CA SER A 38 12.93 -9.60 -19.27
C SER A 38 11.71 -10.40 -19.75
N VAL A 39 11.00 -11.02 -18.81
CA VAL A 39 9.80 -11.81 -19.09
C VAL A 39 8.54 -10.95 -19.03
N THR A 40 7.54 -11.30 -19.84
CA THR A 40 6.24 -10.62 -19.78
C THR A 40 5.53 -10.93 -18.47
N ARG A 41 5.07 -9.89 -17.76
CA ARG A 41 4.32 -10.04 -16.51
C ARG A 41 2.95 -10.68 -16.80
N THR A 42 2.52 -11.59 -15.93
CA THR A 42 1.30 -12.40 -16.13
C THR A 42 0.02 -11.57 -16.29
N ASP A 43 -0.07 -10.41 -15.64
CA ASP A 43 -1.22 -9.51 -15.71
C ASP A 43 -1.08 -8.42 -16.79
N ALA A 44 0.04 -8.37 -17.52
CA ALA A 44 0.37 -7.27 -18.42
C ALA A 44 -0.68 -7.11 -19.52
N LEU A 45 -1.04 -8.22 -20.18
CA LEU A 45 -1.98 -8.22 -21.29
C LEU A 45 -3.36 -7.69 -20.86
N SER A 46 -3.90 -8.19 -19.74
CA SER A 46 -5.21 -7.77 -19.25
C SER A 46 -5.24 -6.30 -18.85
N LYS A 47 -4.15 -5.76 -18.30
CA LYS A 47 -4.01 -4.34 -17.97
C LYS A 47 -3.98 -3.45 -19.21
N VAL A 48 -3.15 -3.78 -20.20
CA VAL A 48 -2.99 -2.94 -21.41
C VAL A 48 -4.19 -3.02 -22.35
N THR A 49 -4.98 -4.09 -22.27
CA THR A 49 -6.20 -4.27 -23.08
C THR A 49 -7.46 -3.74 -22.40
N GLY A 50 -7.36 -3.25 -21.16
CA GLY A 50 -8.53 -2.83 -20.37
C GLY A 50 -9.46 -3.98 -19.97
N LYS A 51 -9.02 -5.24 -20.10
CA LYS A 51 -9.80 -6.42 -19.71
C LYS A 51 -9.71 -6.72 -18.21
N LEU A 52 -8.69 -6.21 -17.53
CA LEU A 52 -8.56 -6.38 -16.09
C LEU A 52 -9.56 -5.47 -15.37
N MET A 53 -10.43 -6.07 -14.55
CA MET A 53 -11.37 -5.35 -13.70
C MET A 53 -10.69 -4.86 -12.41
N PHE A 54 -10.85 -3.58 -12.10
CA PHE A 54 -10.49 -2.97 -10.82
C PHE A 54 -11.72 -2.83 -9.93
N GLY A 55 -11.52 -2.53 -8.65
CA GLY A 55 -12.61 -2.43 -7.67
C GLY A 55 -13.74 -1.47 -8.08
N ALA A 56 -13.42 -0.40 -8.83
CA ALA A 56 -14.39 0.58 -9.30
C ALA A 56 -15.17 0.13 -10.55
N ASP A 57 -14.72 -0.92 -11.25
CA ASP A 57 -15.35 -1.40 -12.48
C ASP A 57 -16.51 -2.36 -12.20
N PHE A 58 -16.60 -2.87 -10.96
CA PHE A 58 -17.71 -3.73 -10.55
C PHE A 58 -18.99 -2.92 -10.38
N SER A 59 -20.08 -3.44 -10.95
CA SER A 59 -21.43 -2.94 -10.72
C SER A 59 -22.41 -4.10 -10.60
N GLN A 60 -23.41 -3.94 -9.74
CA GLN A 60 -24.52 -4.87 -9.59
C GLN A 60 -25.78 -4.08 -9.27
N GLU A 61 -26.94 -4.64 -9.63
CA GLU A 61 -28.23 -4.10 -9.23
C GLU A 61 -28.29 -3.93 -7.70
N GLY A 62 -28.75 -2.76 -7.25
CA GLY A 62 -28.84 -2.41 -5.84
C GLY A 62 -27.56 -1.82 -5.21
N PHE A 63 -26.46 -1.64 -5.95
CA PHE A 63 -25.28 -0.95 -5.43
C PHE A 63 -25.60 0.48 -4.97
N LEU A 64 -25.21 0.80 -3.75
CA LEU A 64 -25.31 2.13 -3.18
C LEU A 64 -23.99 2.88 -3.36
N HIS A 65 -24.09 4.20 -3.55
CA HIS A 65 -22.93 5.08 -3.60
C HIS A 65 -22.70 5.75 -2.25
N GLY A 66 -21.46 5.64 -1.74
CA GLY A 66 -21.04 6.28 -0.50
C GLY A 66 -20.23 7.54 -0.76
N LYS A 67 -20.38 8.55 0.11
CA LYS A 67 -19.50 9.73 0.13
C LYS A 67 -19.18 10.11 1.58
N ILE A 68 -17.93 10.52 1.80
CA ILE A 68 -17.44 10.91 3.12
C ILE A 68 -17.47 12.44 3.22
N LEU A 69 -18.19 12.96 4.23
CA LEU A 69 -18.05 14.35 4.65
C LEU A 69 -16.80 14.47 5.51
N ARG A 70 -15.82 15.26 5.07
CA ARG A 70 -14.54 15.47 5.78
C ARG A 70 -14.56 16.77 6.57
N SER A 71 -13.76 16.81 7.63
CA SER A 71 -13.58 18.02 8.43
C SER A 71 -12.99 19.14 7.56
N PRO A 72 -13.55 20.37 7.61
CA PRO A 72 -12.92 21.55 7.04
C PRO A 72 -11.83 22.12 7.96
N HIS A 73 -11.72 21.63 9.19
CA HIS A 73 -10.75 22.08 10.19
C HIS A 73 -9.61 21.07 10.32
N PRO A 74 -8.34 21.52 10.37
CA PRO A 74 -7.19 20.63 10.54
C PRO A 74 -7.16 19.99 11.94
N HIS A 75 -7.61 20.71 12.97
CA HIS A 75 -7.72 20.22 14.33
C HIS A 75 -8.89 20.90 15.04
N ALA A 76 -9.87 20.13 15.49
CA ALA A 76 -11.03 20.62 16.21
C ALA A 76 -11.72 19.50 16.99
N LEU A 77 -12.39 19.86 18.09
CA LEU A 77 -13.31 18.97 18.77
C LEU A 77 -14.68 19.01 18.07
N ILE A 78 -15.20 17.85 17.69
CA ILE A 78 -16.56 17.74 17.15
C ILE A 78 -17.56 17.84 18.31
N LYS A 79 -18.22 18.99 18.45
CA LYS A 79 -19.25 19.18 19.49
C LYS A 79 -20.56 18.44 19.17
N SER A 80 -20.96 18.43 17.91
CA SER A 80 -22.19 17.76 17.46
C SER A 80 -22.17 17.51 15.95
N ILE A 81 -22.96 16.52 15.51
CA ILE A 81 -23.25 16.24 14.11
C ILE A 81 -24.76 16.00 14.01
N ASP A 82 -25.45 16.75 13.14
CA ASP A 82 -26.85 16.52 12.79
C ASP A 82 -26.96 15.99 11.36
N VAL A 83 -27.44 14.75 11.23
CA VAL A 83 -27.67 14.07 9.95
C VAL A 83 -29.14 13.99 9.56
N ALA A 84 -30.05 14.61 10.32
CA ALA A 84 -31.49 14.44 10.16
C ALA A 84 -31.98 14.95 8.79
N LYS A 85 -31.42 16.05 8.29
CA LYS A 85 -31.74 16.56 6.94
C LYS A 85 -31.30 15.59 5.85
N ALA A 86 -30.09 15.04 5.95
CA ALA A 86 -29.56 14.09 4.98
C ALA A 86 -30.41 12.81 4.92
N LYS A 87 -30.79 12.25 6.08
CA LYS A 87 -31.63 11.04 6.16
C LYS A 87 -33.03 11.20 5.54
N ARG A 88 -33.55 12.43 5.43
CA ARG A 88 -34.87 12.70 4.85
C ARG A 88 -34.86 12.90 3.34
N LEU A 89 -33.69 13.01 2.71
CA LEU A 89 -33.63 13.22 1.26
C LEU A 89 -34.03 11.94 0.52
N PRO A 90 -34.90 12.04 -0.52
CA PRO A 90 -35.22 10.91 -1.37
C PRO A 90 -33.94 10.31 -1.98
N GLY A 91 -33.84 8.98 -1.97
CA GLY A 91 -32.68 8.24 -2.50
C GLY A 91 -31.52 8.07 -1.51
N VAL A 92 -31.55 8.69 -0.32
CA VAL A 92 -30.54 8.42 0.72
C VAL A 92 -30.88 7.14 1.46
N ALA A 93 -30.06 6.12 1.29
CA ALA A 93 -30.20 4.86 2.02
C ALA A 93 -29.77 4.98 3.50
N ALA A 94 -28.70 5.73 3.78
CA ALA A 94 -28.19 5.95 5.12
C ALA A 94 -27.33 7.22 5.23
N ALA A 95 -27.28 7.80 6.43
CA ALA A 95 -26.29 8.78 6.84
C ALA A 95 -25.73 8.36 8.20
N LEU A 96 -24.46 7.95 8.20
CA LEU A 96 -23.81 7.30 9.34
C LEU A 96 -22.78 8.24 9.97
N THR A 97 -22.57 8.07 11.27
CA THR A 97 -21.64 8.82 12.11
C THR A 97 -20.81 7.85 12.96
N ALA A 98 -19.87 8.37 13.75
CA ALA A 98 -19.12 7.58 14.73
C ALA A 98 -20.01 6.80 15.72
N ARG A 99 -21.26 7.23 15.94
CA ARG A 99 -22.22 6.57 16.85
C ARG A 99 -22.79 5.26 16.28
N ASP A 100 -22.70 5.09 14.96
CA ASP A 100 -23.25 3.93 14.26
C ASP A 100 -22.22 2.80 14.11
N VAL A 101 -20.97 3.00 14.56
CA VAL A 101 -19.90 2.00 14.51
C VAL A 101 -20.00 1.08 15.73
N PRO A 102 -20.29 -0.22 15.57
CA PRO A 102 -20.29 -1.15 16.69
C PRO A 102 -18.86 -1.45 17.16
N GLY A 103 -18.69 -1.67 18.47
CA GLY A 103 -17.39 -2.07 19.04
C GLY A 103 -16.37 -0.94 19.10
N ARG A 104 -15.10 -1.24 18.79
CA ARG A 104 -14.00 -0.26 18.80
C ARG A 104 -14.05 0.59 17.53
N ASN A 105 -14.30 1.87 17.69
CA ASN A 105 -14.25 2.86 16.62
C ASN A 105 -12.85 3.49 16.50
N GLY A 106 -11.88 2.68 16.07
CA GLY A 106 -10.51 3.11 15.85
C GLY A 106 -9.72 2.09 15.02
N PHE A 107 -8.78 2.56 14.21
CA PHE A 107 -7.87 1.72 13.43
C PHE A 107 -6.44 2.27 13.41
N GLY A 108 -5.45 1.37 13.38
CA GLY A 108 -4.06 1.75 13.20
C GLY A 108 -3.18 0.52 13.01
N ALA A 109 -2.50 0.43 11.87
CA ALA A 109 -1.69 -0.74 11.52
C ALA A 109 -0.37 -0.82 12.29
N ILE A 110 0.17 0.34 12.72
CA ILE A 110 1.47 0.45 13.40
C ILE A 110 1.29 1.05 14.78
N ILE A 111 0.54 2.14 14.89
CA ILE A 111 0.18 2.77 16.16
C ILE A 111 -1.35 2.78 16.21
N PRO A 112 -1.98 2.05 17.14
CA PRO A 112 -3.41 2.14 17.32
C PRO A 112 -3.79 3.52 17.87
N ASP A 113 -4.91 4.03 17.38
CA ASP A 113 -5.58 5.24 17.87
C ASP A 113 -6.37 5.00 19.16
#